data_AF-A0AAN9VBX7-F1
#
_entry.id   AF-A0AAN9VBX7-F1
#
_cell.length_a   1.000
_cell.length_b   1.000
_cell.length_c   1.000
_cell.angle_alpha   90.00
_cell.angle_beta   90.00
_cell.angle_gamma   90.00
#
_symmetry.space_group_name_H-M   'P 1'
#
loop_
_entity.id
_entity.type
_entity.pdbx_description
1 polymer ?
#
loop_
_entity_poly.entity_id
_entity_poly.type
_entity_poly.pdbx_seq_one_letter_code
_entity_poly.pdbx_strand_id
1 'polypeptide(L)' 'MALLSRLLMVDLDEFTEEGRSVASYGIDSMIGAEFRNWIFRELALDIAFQQLLGPNLTIGKLSEMVCA' A
#
# COMPACT_ATOMS: atom_id res chain seq x y z
N MET A 1 -1.44 10.60 -2.69
CA MET A 1 -1.02 10.72 -1.26
C MET A 1 -2.19 10.70 -0.29
N ALA A 2 -3.21 11.56 -0.42
CA ALA A 2 -4.39 11.55 0.48
C ALA A 2 -5.17 10.22 0.50
N LEU A 3 -5.21 9.49 -0.60
CA LEU A 3 -5.97 8.25 -0.72
C LEU A 3 -5.37 7.08 0.09
N LEU A 4 -4.04 6.99 0.11
CA LEU A 4 -3.30 5.93 0.81
C LEU A 4 -3.32 6.15 2.33
N SER A 5 -3.16 7.39 2.78
CA SER A 5 -3.35 7.79 4.18
C SER A 5 -4.72 7.41 4.70
N ARG A 6 -5.76 7.64 3.90
CA ARG A 6 -7.14 7.29 4.26
C ARG A 6 -7.37 5.77 4.35
N LEU A 7 -6.68 4.99 3.51
CA LEU A 7 -6.80 3.52 3.53
C LEU A 7 -5.99 2.87 4.64
N LEU A 8 -4.81 3.39 4.93
CA LEU A 8 -3.92 2.82 5.94
C LEU A 8 -4.19 3.39 7.34
N MET A 9 -5.05 4.42 7.46
CA MET A 9 -5.23 5.22 8.67
C MET A 9 -3.91 5.74 9.26
N VAL A 10 -2.93 5.97 8.39
CA VAL A 10 -1.62 6.53 8.73
C VAL A 10 -1.59 7.97 8.25
N ASP A 11 -1.12 8.87 9.11
CA ASP A 11 -1.01 10.28 8.77
C ASP A 11 0.00 10.47 7.65
N LEU A 12 -0.19 11.49 6.81
CA LEU A 12 0.67 11.71 5.65
C LEU A 12 2.13 11.96 6.05
N ASP A 13 2.32 12.59 7.21
CA ASP A 13 3.61 12.86 7.84
C ASP A 13 4.28 11.60 8.44
N GLU A 14 3.54 10.52 8.68
CA GLU A 14 4.11 9.24 9.16
C GLU A 14 4.67 8.38 8.02
N PHE A 15 4.33 8.71 6.76
CA PHE A 15 5.00 8.13 5.60
C PHE A 15 6.37 8.77 5.42
N THR A 16 7.31 8.36 6.27
CA THR A 16 8.73 8.65 6.10
C THR A 16 9.22 8.03 4.80
N GLU A 17 10.00 8.79 4.02
CA GLU A 17 10.61 8.38 2.73
C GLU A 17 11.53 7.15 2.86
N GLU A 18 11.81 6.73 4.09
CA GLU A 18 12.74 5.69 4.48
C GLU A 18 12.17 4.27 4.29
N GLY A 19 11.84 3.92 3.06
CA GLY A 19 11.92 2.53 2.58
C GLY A 19 11.12 1.45 3.33
N ARG A 20 10.20 1.81 4.24
CA ARG A 20 9.39 0.82 4.96
C ARG A 20 8.46 0.13 3.98
N SER A 21 8.45 -1.19 4.05
CA SER A 21 7.54 -1.97 3.25
C SER A 21 6.11 -1.72 3.70
N VAL A 22 5.17 -1.84 2.77
CA VAL A 22 3.74 -1.72 3.03
C VAL A 22 3.31 -2.70 4.14
N ALA A 23 3.91 -3.89 4.20
CA ALA A 23 3.69 -4.88 5.26
C ALA A 23 4.10 -4.40 6.67
N SER A 24 5.12 -3.55 6.78
CA SER A 24 5.61 -3.06 8.08
C SER A 24 4.63 -2.09 8.78
N TYR A 25 3.61 -1.60 8.08
CA TYR A 25 2.57 -0.72 8.65
C TYR A 25 1.43 -1.47 9.35
N GLY A 26 1.60 -2.76 9.65
CA GLY A 26 0.58 -3.56 10.32
C GLY A 26 -0.47 -4.14 9.37
N ILE A 27 -0.14 -4.27 8.08
CA ILE A 27 -0.96 -5.03 7.14
C ILE A 27 -0.83 -6.51 7.46
N ASP A 28 -1.79 -7.04 8.21
CA ASP A 28 -1.94 -8.48 8.40
C ASP A 28 -2.48 -9.16 7.12
N SER A 29 -2.55 -10.49 7.13
CA SER A 29 -3.01 -11.27 5.97
C SER A 29 -4.43 -10.92 5.51
N MET A 30 -5.29 -10.45 6.41
CA MET A 30 -6.69 -10.09 6.10
C MET A 30 -6.76 -8.69 5.51
N ILE A 31 -6.10 -7.71 6.14
CA ILE A 31 -6.01 -6.31 5.67
C ILE A 31 -5.32 -6.26 4.31
N GLY A 32 -4.27 -7.05 4.08
CA GLY A 32 -3.59 -7.09 2.79
C GLY A 32 -4.48 -7.59 1.66
N ALA A 33 -5.38 -8.54 1.96
CA ALA A 33 -6.27 -9.12 0.97
C ALA A 33 -7.37 -8.13 0.60
N GLU A 34 -7.91 -7.44 1.60
CA GLU A 34 -8.87 -6.36 1.40
C GLU A 34 -8.25 -5.18 0.63
N PHE A 35 -7.02 -4.82 0.98
CA PHE A 35 -6.26 -3.77 0.30
C PHE A 35 -5.98 -4.10 -1.18
N ARG A 36 -5.55 -5.33 -1.48
CA ARG A 36 -5.39 -5.82 -2.85
C ARG A 36 -6.71 -5.74 -3.63
N ASN A 37 -7.81 -6.21 -3.04
CA ASN A 37 -9.12 -6.18 -3.68
C ASN A 37 -9.57 -4.74 -3.94
N TRP A 38 -9.30 -3.83 -3.01
CA TRP A 38 -9.60 -2.41 -3.16
C TRP A 38 -8.79 -1.78 -4.30
N ILE A 39 -7.47 -2.03 -4.37
CA ILE A 39 -6.61 -1.58 -5.48
C ILE A 39 -7.13 -2.09 -6.82
N PHE A 40 -7.45 -3.38 -6.90
CA PHE A 40 -7.98 -3.96 -8.13
C PHE A 40 -9.33 -3.35 -8.53
N ARG A 41 -10.22 -3.09 -7.56
CA ARG A 41 -11.54 -2.53 -7.83
C ARG A 41 -11.49 -1.06 -8.25
N GLU A 42 -10.69 -0.24 -7.59
CA GLU A 42 -10.66 1.21 -7.82
C GLU A 42 -9.70 1.61 -8.94
N LEU A 43 -8.64 0.83 -9.16
CA LEU A 43 -7.54 1.19 -10.06
C LEU A 43 -7.30 0.17 -11.18
N ALA A 44 -8.04 -0.95 -11.20
CA ALA A 44 -7.81 -2.08 -12.11
C ALA A 44 -6.36 -2.62 -12.08
N LEU A 45 -5.64 -2.36 -10.98
CA LEU A 45 -4.27 -2.81 -10.75
C LEU A 45 -4.27 -4.18 -10.07
N ASP A 46 -3.82 -5.21 -10.78
CA ASP A 46 -3.64 -6.55 -10.19
C ASP A 46 -2.23 -6.67 -9.60
N ILE A 47 -2.12 -6.42 -8.30
CA ILE A 47 -0.88 -6.58 -7.53
C ILE A 47 -0.88 -7.96 -6.89
N ALA A 48 0.18 -8.75 -7.10
CA ALA A 48 0.31 -10.04 -6.44
C ALA A 48 0.47 -9.88 -4.92
N PHE A 49 -0.14 -10.77 -4.14
CA PHE A 49 -0.06 -10.71 -2.68
C PHE A 49 1.39 -10.78 -2.15
N GLN A 50 2.24 -11.56 -2.81
CA GLN A 50 3.67 -11.64 -2.50
C GLN A 50 4.42 -10.33 -2.79
N GLN A 51 3.98 -9.56 -3.79
CA GLN A 51 4.50 -8.22 -4.05
C GLN A 51 4.02 -7.24 -2.99
N LEU A 52 2.74 -7.33 -2.59
CA LEU A 52 2.15 -6.48 -1.57
C LEU A 52 2.85 -6.62 -0.21
N LEU A 53 3.13 -7.85 0.19
CA LEU A 53 3.84 -8.18 1.41
C LEU A 53 5.37 -8.17 1.25
N GLY A 54 5.85 -7.90 0.03
CA GLY A 54 7.27 -7.94 -0.28
C GLY A 54 8.02 -6.78 0.37
N PRO A 55 9.26 -6.99 0.84
CA PRO A 55 10.08 -5.93 1.43
C PRO A 55 10.41 -4.80 0.43
N ASN A 56 10.30 -5.08 -0.87
CA ASN A 56 10.63 -4.15 -1.95
C ASN A 56 9.50 -3.19 -2.31
N LEU A 57 8.26 -3.47 -1.89
CA LEU A 57 7.12 -2.60 -2.13
C LEU A 57 6.99 -1.64 -0.95
N THR A 58 7.53 -0.45 -1.16
CA THR A 58 7.43 0.66 -0.22
C THR A 58 6.17 1.46 -0.48
N ILE A 59 5.73 2.22 0.51
CA ILE A 59 4.62 3.16 0.35
C ILE A 59 4.87 4.12 -0.82
N GLY A 60 6.10 4.63 -0.96
CA GLY A 60 6.47 5.52 -2.06
C GLY A 60 6.22 4.89 -3.43
N LYS A 61 6.74 3.68 -3.69
CA LYS A 61 6.52 2.96 -4.95
C LYS A 61 5.05 2.64 -5.19
N LEU A 62 4.34 2.25 -4.14
CA LEU A 62 2.90 2.02 -4.24
C LEU A 62 2.15 3.30 -4.63
N SER A 63 2.52 4.43 -4.05
CA SER A 63 1.89 5.71 -4.36
C SER A 63 2.13 6.16 -5.81
N GLU A 64 3.33 5.92 -6.35
CA GLU A 64 3.65 6.18 -7.76
C GLU A 64 2.81 5.32 -8.69
N MET A 65 2.61 4.03 -8.36
CA MET A 65 1.77 3.13 -9.17
C MET A 65 0.29 3.54 -9.16
N VAL A 66 -0.20 4.09 -8.05
CA VAL A 66 -1.62 4.43 -7.85
C VAL A 66 -1.97 5.84 -8.35
N CYS A 67 -1.01 6.77 -8.37
CA CYS A 67 -1.24 8.16 -8.79
C CYS A 67 -0.79 8.47 -10.22
N ALA A 68 -0.40 7.44 -11.00
CA ALA A 68 -0.03 7.57 -12.42
C ALA A 68 -1.23 7.81 -13.34
#